data_AF-A0A2D4JX59-F1
#
_entry.id   AF-A0A2D4JX59-F1
#
_cell.length_a   1.000
_cell.length_b   1.000
_cell.length_c   1.000
_cell.angle_alpha   90.00
_cell.angle_beta   90.00
_cell.angle_gamma   90.00
#
_symmetry.space_group_name_H-M   'P 1'
#
loop_
_entity.id
_entity.type
_entity.pdbx_description
1 polymer ?
#
loop_
_entity_poly.entity_id
_entity_poly.type
_entity_poly.pdbx_seq_one_letter_code
_entity_poly.pdbx_strand_id
1 'polypeptide(L)'
;LKVAAVVESLEREMELLCLTGVEDQLQADVRPTLEMLRNAGIKIWMLTGDKLETATCIAKSSHLVSRTQDIHIFRPVTSRGEAHLELNAFRRKHDCALVISGDSLEVCLKYYEHEFVELACQCPAVVCCRCSPTQKAHIVKLLQHHTGKRTCAIGDGGNDVSMIQAADCGIGIEGKEGKQASLAADFSITQFKHIGRLLVVHGRNSYKRSAALGQFVMHRG
;
A
#
# COMPACT_ATOMS: atom_id res chain seq x y z
N LEU A 1 21.21 28.11 2.00
CA LEU A 1 20.60 29.27 2.67
C LEU A 1 20.71 30.56 1.85
N LYS A 2 21.92 31.06 1.48
CA LYS A 2 22.03 32.30 0.67
C LYS A 2 21.42 32.21 -0.74
N VAL A 3 21.59 31.09 -1.44
CA VAL A 3 21.05 30.91 -2.81
C VAL A 3 19.52 30.88 -2.83
N ALA A 4 18.90 30.12 -1.91
CA ALA A 4 17.44 30.03 -1.83
C ALA A 4 16.78 31.40 -1.57
N ALA A 5 17.36 32.19 -0.67
CA ALA A 5 16.87 33.54 -0.37
C ALA A 5 16.97 34.50 -1.58
N VAL A 6 18.00 34.35 -2.42
CA VAL A 6 18.13 35.13 -3.66
C VAL A 6 17.08 34.69 -4.69
N VAL A 7 16.86 33.39 -4.86
CA VAL A 7 15.82 32.86 -5.76
C VAL A 7 14.43 33.37 -5.35
N GLU A 8 14.09 33.32 -4.07
CA GLU A 8 12.80 33.81 -3.55
C GLU A 8 12.64 35.34 -3.69
N SER A 9 13.75 36.08 -3.73
CA SER A 9 13.70 37.52 -4.03
C SER A 9 13.45 37.84 -5.51
N LEU A 10 13.83 36.92 -6.42
CA LEU A 10 13.65 37.05 -7.87
C LEU A 10 12.28 36.53 -8.32
N GLU A 11 11.73 35.51 -7.67
CA GLU A 11 10.42 34.90 -7.96
C GLU A 11 9.25 35.68 -7.34
N ARG A 12 9.20 37.00 -7.54
CA ARG A 12 8.10 37.87 -7.09
C ARG A 12 7.37 38.47 -8.30
N GLU A 13 6.07 38.75 -8.14
CA GLU A 13 5.23 39.41 -9.16
C GLU A 13 5.17 38.67 -10.51
N MET A 14 5.26 37.34 -10.47
CA MET A 14 5.17 36.48 -11.66
C MET A 14 3.75 36.47 -12.24
N GLU A 15 3.64 36.45 -13.57
CA GLU A 15 2.38 36.23 -14.29
C GLU A 15 2.19 34.74 -14.61
N LEU A 16 1.03 34.18 -14.27
CA LEU A 16 0.70 32.80 -14.61
C LEU A 16 0.37 32.68 -16.10
N LEU A 17 1.30 32.14 -16.89
CA LEU A 17 1.09 31.94 -18.33
C LEU A 17 0.23 30.70 -18.65
N CYS A 18 0.54 29.55 -18.03
CA CYS A 18 -0.17 28.31 -18.28
C CYS A 18 0.01 27.28 -17.15
N LEU A 19 -0.88 26.28 -17.12
CA LEU A 19 -0.77 25.09 -16.29
C LEU A 19 -0.64 23.88 -17.21
N THR A 20 0.33 23.02 -16.94
CA THR A 20 0.49 21.73 -17.62
C THR A 20 0.26 20.60 -16.63
N GLY A 21 -0.27 19.48 -17.12
CA GLY A 21 -0.51 18.28 -16.32
C GLY A 21 0.13 17.08 -16.99
N VAL A 22 0.88 16.29 -16.22
CA VAL A 22 1.44 15.01 -16.65
C VAL A 22 0.71 13.91 -15.91
N GLU A 23 0.08 12.99 -16.64
CA GLU A 23 -0.55 11.81 -16.05
C GLU A 23 0.46 10.68 -15.97
N ASP A 24 0.56 10.07 -14.78
CA ASP A 24 1.30 8.83 -14.60
C ASP A 24 0.43 7.64 -15.07
N GLN A 25 0.87 6.99 -16.15
CA GLN A 25 0.08 5.98 -16.82
C GLN A 25 0.13 4.65 -16.06
N LEU A 26 -1.02 4.25 -15.54
CA LEU A 26 -1.19 2.93 -14.92
C LEU A 26 -1.05 1.81 -15.95
N GLN A 27 -0.61 0.64 -15.49
CA GLN A 27 -0.69 -0.59 -16.30
C GLN A 27 -2.14 -0.88 -16.73
N ALA A 28 -2.27 -1.64 -17.81
CA ALA A 28 -3.57 -2.09 -18.30
C ALA A 28 -4.36 -2.80 -17.20
N ASP A 29 -5.66 -2.48 -17.11
CA ASP A 29 -6.63 -3.14 -16.25
C ASP A 29 -6.34 -3.10 -14.74
N VAL A 30 -5.52 -2.16 -14.25
CA VAL A 30 -5.30 -1.97 -12.79
C VAL A 30 -6.61 -1.71 -12.06
N ARG A 31 -7.45 -0.78 -12.55
CA ARG A 31 -8.74 -0.42 -11.95
C ARG A 31 -9.69 -1.62 -11.78
N PRO A 32 -10.08 -2.34 -12.85
CA PRO A 32 -10.99 -3.50 -12.71
C PRO A 32 -10.37 -4.63 -11.87
N THR A 33 -9.04 -4.76 -11.86
CA THR A 33 -8.37 -5.74 -10.99
C THR A 33 -8.49 -5.37 -9.52
N LEU A 34 -8.25 -4.12 -9.14
CA LEU A 34 -8.43 -3.64 -7.76
C LEU A 34 -9.88 -3.78 -7.30
N GLU A 35 -10.84 -3.44 -8.17
CA GLU A 35 -12.27 -3.63 -7.89
C GLU A 35 -12.62 -5.10 -7.65
N MET A 36 -12.11 -6.02 -8.50
CA MET A 36 -12.31 -7.45 -8.33
C MET A 36 -11.75 -7.95 -6.99
N LEU A 37 -10.54 -7.55 -6.62
CA LEU A 37 -9.91 -7.93 -5.35
C LEU A 37 -10.70 -7.40 -4.16
N ARG A 38 -11.15 -6.14 -4.21
CA ARG A 38 -11.99 -5.54 -3.17
C ARG A 38 -13.32 -6.27 -3.02
N ASN A 39 -13.98 -6.59 -4.13
CA ASN A 39 -15.23 -7.35 -4.15
C ASN A 39 -15.06 -8.79 -3.63
N ALA A 40 -13.85 -9.35 -3.75
CA ALA A 40 -13.48 -10.62 -3.14
C ALA A 40 -13.17 -10.52 -1.62
N GLY A 41 -13.30 -9.33 -1.03
CA GLY A 41 -13.04 -9.09 0.40
C GLY A 41 -11.57 -8.89 0.75
N ILE A 42 -10.70 -8.68 -0.24
CA ILE A 42 -9.27 -8.45 -0.03
C ILE A 42 -9.06 -6.96 0.31
N LYS A 43 -8.46 -6.70 1.47
CA LYS A 43 -8.03 -5.35 1.89
C LYS A 43 -6.70 -5.02 1.23
N ILE A 44 -6.58 -3.81 0.68
CA ILE A 44 -5.43 -3.40 -0.12
C ILE A 44 -4.72 -2.23 0.57
N TRP A 45 -3.41 -2.39 0.74
CA TRP A 45 -2.51 -1.37 1.25
C TRP A 45 -1.49 -1.04 0.16
N MET A 46 -1.29 0.24 -0.13
CA MET A 46 -0.30 0.72 -1.08
C MET A 46 0.90 1.26 -0.31
N LEU A 47 2.08 0.67 -0.52
CA LEU A 47 3.32 1.11 0.13
C LEU A 47 4.29 1.63 -0.94
N THR A 48 4.56 2.94 -0.95
CA THR A 48 5.44 3.58 -1.95
C THR A 48 6.56 4.41 -1.30
N GLY A 49 7.69 4.52 -2.01
CA GLY A 49 8.76 5.46 -1.68
C GLY A 49 8.49 6.89 -2.15
N ASP A 50 7.42 7.11 -2.91
CA ASP A 50 7.08 8.40 -3.49
C ASP A 50 6.59 9.43 -2.47
N LYS A 51 6.52 10.68 -2.94
CA LYS A 51 5.92 11.78 -2.20
C LYS A 51 4.42 11.57 -1.99
N LEU A 52 3.89 12.26 -0.99
CA LEU A 52 2.48 12.20 -0.60
C LEU A 52 1.56 12.57 -1.75
N GLU A 53 1.90 13.61 -2.51
CA GLU A 53 1.09 14.13 -3.61
C GLU A 53 0.97 13.10 -4.72
N THR A 54 2.10 12.50 -5.13
CA THR A 54 2.15 11.43 -6.14
C THR A 54 1.38 10.19 -5.69
N ALA A 55 1.62 9.72 -4.47
CA ALA A 55 0.94 8.55 -3.92
C ALA A 55 -0.58 8.75 -3.86
N THR A 56 -1.02 9.94 -3.43
CA THR A 56 -2.45 10.29 -3.39
C THR A 56 -3.06 10.37 -4.79
N CYS A 57 -2.31 10.90 -5.77
CA CYS A 57 -2.72 10.95 -7.16
C CYS A 57 -2.92 9.54 -7.73
N ILE A 58 -1.95 8.64 -7.53
CA ILE A 58 -2.02 7.24 -7.97
C ILE A 58 -3.16 6.51 -7.27
N ALA A 59 -3.37 6.71 -5.97
CA ALA A 59 -4.47 6.09 -5.23
C ALA A 59 -5.85 6.47 -5.80
N LYS A 60 -6.02 7.74 -6.20
CA LYS A 60 -7.25 8.22 -6.87
C LYS A 60 -7.36 7.76 -8.32
N SER A 61 -6.28 7.85 -9.11
CA SER A 61 -6.30 7.48 -10.53
C SER A 61 -6.50 5.97 -10.72
N SER A 62 -5.97 5.14 -9.82
CA SER A 62 -6.14 3.69 -9.81
C SER A 62 -7.47 3.22 -9.24
N HIS A 63 -8.28 4.13 -8.66
CA HIS A 63 -9.53 3.80 -7.95
C HIS A 63 -9.32 2.84 -6.76
N LEU A 64 -8.10 2.76 -6.23
CA LEU A 64 -7.85 2.20 -4.90
C LEU A 64 -8.67 2.97 -3.86
N VAL A 65 -8.72 4.29 -4.02
CA VAL A 65 -9.65 5.18 -3.33
C VAL A 65 -10.65 5.71 -4.34
N SER A 66 -11.95 5.58 -4.05
CA SER A 66 -12.99 6.12 -4.92
C SER A 66 -12.93 7.65 -4.98
N ARG A 67 -13.36 8.25 -6.09
CA ARG A 67 -13.38 9.72 -6.23
C ARG A 67 -14.30 10.42 -5.23
N THR A 68 -15.34 9.73 -4.77
CA THR A 68 -16.33 10.24 -3.80
C THR A 68 -15.96 9.93 -2.35
N GLN A 69 -14.89 9.17 -2.14
CA GLN A 69 -14.51 8.68 -0.83
C GLN A 69 -13.55 9.67 -0.18
N ASP A 70 -13.81 9.96 1.10
CA ASP A 70 -12.95 10.86 1.87
C ASP A 70 -11.56 10.25 2.07
N ILE A 71 -10.55 11.12 2.01
CA ILE A 71 -9.17 10.77 2.32
C ILE A 71 -8.75 11.53 3.57
N HIS A 72 -8.41 10.79 4.61
CA HIS A 72 -7.73 11.35 5.76
C HIS A 72 -6.22 11.31 5.51
N ILE A 73 -5.64 12.50 5.29
CA ILE A 73 -4.19 12.68 5.22
C ILE A 73 -3.69 12.90 6.64
N PHE A 74 -2.95 11.91 7.15
CA PHE A 74 -2.36 11.95 8.48
C PHE A 74 -1.27 13.01 8.52
N ARG A 75 -1.41 13.98 9.42
CA ARG A 75 -0.46 15.08 9.52
C ARG A 75 0.94 14.59 9.93
N PRO A 76 2.02 15.25 9.47
CA PRO A 76 3.36 14.94 9.95
C PRO A 76 3.44 15.05 11.47
N VAL A 77 3.92 14.00 12.13
CA VAL A 77 4.14 13.97 13.58
C VAL A 77 5.57 13.54 13.88
N THR A 78 6.14 14.13 14.93
CA THR A 78 7.51 13.87 15.39
C THR A 78 7.57 13.45 16.85
N SER A 79 6.51 13.71 17.62
CA SER A 79 6.45 13.41 19.05
C SER A 79 5.23 12.55 19.42
N ARG A 80 5.31 11.90 20.59
CA ARG A 80 4.19 11.13 21.16
C ARG A 80 2.92 11.97 21.32
N GLY A 81 3.04 13.22 21.75
CA GLY A 81 1.90 14.11 21.96
C GLY A 81 1.18 14.46 20.65
N GLU A 82 1.94 14.78 19.61
CA GLU A 82 1.38 15.04 18.27
C GLU A 82 0.69 13.80 17.69
N ALA A 83 1.34 12.64 17.80
CA ALA A 83 0.76 11.37 17.35
C ALA A 83 -0.57 11.07 18.07
N HIS A 84 -0.65 11.33 19.38
CA HIS A 84 -1.89 11.13 20.13
C HIS A 84 -3.02 12.06 19.67
N LEU A 85 -2.73 13.33 19.42
CA LEU A 85 -3.73 14.29 18.95
C LEU A 85 -4.25 13.92 17.57
N GLU A 86 -3.35 13.53 16.66
CA GLU A 86 -3.71 13.15 15.30
C GLU A 86 -4.47 11.82 15.27
N LEU A 87 -4.07 10.82 16.05
CA LEU A 87 -4.83 9.57 16.21
C LEU A 87 -6.25 9.81 16.70
N ASN A 88 -6.44 10.70 17.70
CA ASN A 88 -7.77 11.06 18.18
C ASN A 88 -8.61 11.84 17.15
N ALA A 89 -7.96 12.61 16.27
CA ALA A 89 -8.63 13.27 15.16
C ALA A 89 -9.06 12.23 14.10
N PHE A 90 -8.16 11.30 13.78
CA PHE A 90 -8.39 10.23 12.82
C PHE A 90 -9.50 9.27 13.26
N ARG A 91 -9.52 8.89 14.55
CA ARG A 91 -10.53 8.00 15.14
C ARG A 91 -11.96 8.47 14.97
N ARG A 92 -12.18 9.78 14.81
CA ARG A 92 -13.50 10.39 14.58
C ARG A 92 -13.94 10.35 13.11
N LYS A 93 -13.10 9.84 12.20
CA LYS A 93 -13.41 9.67 10.79
C LYS A 93 -13.95 8.27 10.55
N HIS A 94 -15.01 8.18 9.74
CA HIS A 94 -15.61 6.94 9.31
C HIS A 94 -15.51 6.82 7.78
N ASP A 95 -15.37 5.60 7.28
CA ASP A 95 -15.37 5.27 5.86
C ASP A 95 -14.41 6.11 4.98
N CYS A 96 -13.24 6.45 5.52
CA CYS A 96 -12.22 7.22 4.82
C CYS A 96 -10.98 6.37 4.54
N ALA A 97 -10.31 6.64 3.42
CA ALA A 97 -8.99 6.07 3.16
C ALA A 97 -7.92 6.83 3.96
N LEU A 98 -6.89 6.13 4.43
CA LEU A 98 -5.78 6.72 5.16
C LEU A 98 -4.58 6.95 4.24
N VAL A 99 -3.97 8.14 4.29
CA VAL A 99 -2.66 8.42 3.70
C VAL A 99 -1.71 8.85 4.81
N ILE A 100 -0.58 8.18 4.97
CA ILE A 100 0.40 8.45 6.03
C ILE A 100 1.83 8.38 5.50
N SER A 101 2.72 9.24 5.99
CA SER A 101 4.15 9.17 5.68
C SER A 101 4.88 8.12 6.52
N GLY A 102 5.95 7.53 5.98
CA GLY A 102 6.78 6.56 6.69
C GLY A 102 7.29 7.06 8.05
N ASP A 103 7.72 8.32 8.13
CA ASP A 103 8.21 8.93 9.38
C ASP A 103 7.11 9.03 10.44
N SER A 104 5.92 9.49 10.04
CA SER A 104 4.76 9.59 10.96
C SER A 104 4.24 8.24 11.38
N LEU A 105 4.25 7.27 10.47
CA LEU A 105 3.92 5.88 10.75
C LEU A 105 4.86 5.31 11.82
N GLU A 106 6.17 5.53 11.70
CA GLU A 106 7.15 5.03 12.67
C GLU A 106 6.93 5.60 14.08
N VAL A 107 6.60 6.89 14.19
CA VAL A 107 6.22 7.50 15.48
C VAL A 107 4.95 6.86 16.03
N CYS A 108 3.93 6.62 15.20
CA CYS A 108 2.71 5.96 15.63
C CYS A 108 2.96 4.53 16.08
N LEU A 109 3.73 3.74 15.34
CA LEU A 109 4.09 2.37 15.71
C LEU A 109 4.90 2.32 17.00
N LYS A 110 5.81 3.28 17.22
CA LYS A 110 6.63 3.32 18.44
C LYS A 110 5.82 3.55 19.72
N TYR A 111 4.77 4.40 19.67
CA TYR A 111 4.07 4.85 20.88
C TYR A 111 2.62 4.33 21.00
N TYR A 112 1.98 3.99 19.88
CA TYR A 112 0.55 3.69 19.77
C TYR A 112 0.29 2.54 18.77
N GLU A 113 1.20 1.56 18.70
CA GLU A 113 1.16 0.46 17.71
C GLU A 113 -0.22 -0.16 17.55
N HIS A 114 -0.76 -0.71 18.64
CA HIS A 114 -2.02 -1.45 18.62
C HIS A 114 -3.19 -0.57 18.18
N GLU A 115 -3.30 0.64 18.74
CA GLU A 115 -4.39 1.58 18.43
C GLU A 115 -4.32 2.04 16.96
N PHE A 116 -3.13 2.37 16.47
CA PHE A 116 -2.94 2.78 15.09
C PHE A 116 -3.30 1.64 14.11
N VAL A 117 -2.79 0.43 14.34
CA VAL A 117 -3.02 -0.71 13.46
C VAL A 117 -4.50 -1.08 13.42
N GLU A 118 -5.18 -1.05 14.58
CA GLU A 118 -6.61 -1.32 14.67
C GLU A 118 -7.42 -0.33 13.82
N LEU A 119 -7.16 0.98 13.94
CA LEU A 119 -7.84 2.01 13.15
C LEU A 119 -7.51 1.91 11.66
N ALA A 120 -6.24 1.71 11.32
CA ALA A 120 -5.81 1.60 9.93
C ALA A 120 -6.42 0.36 9.24
N CYS A 121 -6.59 -0.76 9.96
CA CYS A 121 -7.20 -1.97 9.41
C CYS A 121 -8.71 -1.83 9.15
N GLN A 122 -9.39 -0.90 9.83
CA GLN A 122 -10.80 -0.58 9.57
C GLN A 122 -10.96 0.21 8.27
N CYS A 123 -9.90 0.87 7.79
CA CYS A 123 -9.97 1.65 6.57
C CYS A 123 -10.31 0.76 5.35
N PRO A 124 -11.09 1.29 4.40
CA PRO A 124 -11.28 0.67 3.09
C PRO A 124 -9.96 0.52 2.31
N ALA A 125 -9.05 1.49 2.41
CA ALA A 125 -7.72 1.45 1.81
C ALA A 125 -6.73 2.28 2.65
N VAL A 126 -5.46 1.90 2.62
CA VAL A 126 -4.37 2.61 3.29
C VAL A 126 -3.22 2.84 2.31
N VAL A 127 -2.66 4.05 2.31
CA VAL A 127 -1.52 4.44 1.49
C VAL A 127 -0.40 4.92 2.41
N CYS A 128 0.71 4.22 2.41
CA CYS A 128 1.93 4.65 3.09
C CYS A 128 2.90 5.21 2.04
N CYS A 129 3.29 6.47 2.19
CA CYS A 129 4.22 7.16 1.29
C CYS A 129 5.58 7.37 1.96
N ARG A 130 6.63 7.63 1.16
CA ARG A 130 8.02 7.77 1.64
C ARG A 130 8.54 6.57 2.45
N CYS A 131 8.05 5.36 2.17
CA CYS A 131 8.49 4.16 2.89
C CYS A 131 9.87 3.68 2.41
N SER A 132 10.75 3.36 3.34
CA SER A 132 11.97 2.59 3.04
C SER A 132 11.66 1.10 2.78
N PRO A 133 12.53 0.36 2.06
CA PRO A 133 12.36 -1.08 1.86
C PRO A 133 12.22 -1.89 3.16
N THR A 134 12.92 -1.48 4.22
CA THR A 134 12.84 -2.12 5.54
C THR A 134 11.52 -1.83 6.23
N GLN A 135 11.02 -0.59 6.15
CA GLN A 135 9.70 -0.21 6.67
C GLN A 135 8.58 -0.99 5.97
N LYS A 136 8.63 -1.16 4.64
CA LYS A 136 7.64 -1.96 3.90
C LYS A 136 7.54 -3.39 4.45
N ALA A 137 8.67 -4.05 4.65
CA ALA A 137 8.72 -5.41 5.21
C ALA A 137 8.22 -5.46 6.66
N HIS A 138 8.53 -4.45 7.47
CA HIS A 138 8.05 -4.36 8.84
C HIS A 138 6.53 -4.23 8.91
N ILE A 139 5.91 -3.41 8.05
CA ILE A 139 4.45 -3.24 7.95
C ILE A 139 3.77 -4.58 7.64
N VAL A 140 4.31 -5.38 6.72
CA VAL A 140 3.75 -6.70 6.38
C VAL A 140 3.72 -7.61 7.61
N LYS A 141 4.84 -7.73 8.33
CA LYS A 141 4.93 -8.57 9.55
C LYS A 141 4.03 -8.07 10.66
N LEU A 142 3.93 -6.76 10.82
CA LEU A 142 3.06 -6.12 11.78
C LEU A 142 1.59 -6.49 11.53
N LEU A 143 1.15 -6.42 10.27
CA LEU A 143 -0.21 -6.78 9.87
C LEU A 143 -0.50 -8.27 10.07
N GLN A 144 0.45 -9.15 9.76
CA GLN A 144 0.33 -10.58 10.03
C GLN A 144 0.10 -10.84 11.53
N HIS A 145 0.94 -10.24 12.38
CA HIS A 145 0.89 -10.44 13.83
C HIS A 145 -0.40 -9.89 14.45
N HIS A 146 -0.83 -8.69 14.07
CA HIS A 146 -2.00 -8.03 14.66
C HIS A 146 -3.33 -8.59 14.16
N THR A 147 -3.41 -8.94 12.87
CA THR A 147 -4.68 -9.37 12.26
C THR A 147 -4.87 -10.88 12.26
N GLY A 148 -3.79 -11.66 12.38
CA GLY A 148 -3.80 -13.11 12.19
C GLY A 148 -4.19 -13.53 10.77
N LYS A 149 -4.28 -12.60 9.82
CA LYS A 149 -4.66 -12.87 8.42
C LYS A 149 -3.43 -13.18 7.58
N ARG A 150 -3.67 -13.88 6.48
CA ARG A 150 -2.67 -14.07 5.43
C ARG A 150 -2.46 -12.78 4.67
N THR A 151 -1.20 -12.47 4.43
CA THR A 151 -0.73 -11.30 3.70
C THR A 151 -0.15 -11.71 2.35
N CYS A 152 -0.36 -10.88 1.35
CA CYS A 152 0.26 -11.03 0.04
C CYS A 152 0.94 -9.72 -0.32
N ALA A 153 2.21 -9.79 -0.72
CA ALA A 153 2.98 -8.63 -1.12
C ALA A 153 3.32 -8.72 -2.61
N ILE A 154 3.14 -7.60 -3.32
CA ILE A 154 3.37 -7.50 -4.75
C ILE A 154 4.38 -6.37 -4.99
N GLY A 155 5.36 -6.60 -5.85
CA GLY A 155 6.33 -5.59 -6.26
C GLY A 155 7.06 -5.96 -7.53
N ASP A 156 7.73 -5.00 -8.16
CA ASP A 156 8.44 -5.15 -9.43
C ASP A 156 9.95 -4.87 -9.29
N GLY A 157 10.34 -4.06 -8.31
CA GLY A 157 11.71 -3.61 -8.09
C GLY A 157 12.46 -4.32 -6.96
N GLY A 158 13.77 -4.09 -6.90
CA GLY A 158 14.62 -4.55 -5.79
C GLY A 158 14.20 -3.99 -4.42
N ASN A 159 13.56 -2.81 -4.40
CA ASN A 159 13.05 -2.16 -3.20
C ASN A 159 11.89 -2.90 -2.53
N ASP A 160 11.26 -3.84 -3.23
CA ASP A 160 10.12 -4.60 -2.72
C ASP A 160 10.49 -6.03 -2.31
N VAL A 161 11.73 -6.47 -2.55
CA VAL A 161 12.20 -7.83 -2.26
C VAL A 161 12.00 -8.19 -0.78
N SER A 162 12.38 -7.30 0.14
CA SER A 162 12.21 -7.51 1.57
C SER A 162 10.74 -7.63 1.99
N MET A 163 9.84 -6.87 1.35
CA MET A 163 8.40 -6.90 1.60
C MET A 163 7.78 -8.19 1.05
N ILE A 164 8.16 -8.59 -0.17
CA ILE A 164 7.75 -9.83 -0.83
C ILE A 164 8.12 -11.04 0.02
N GLN A 165 9.37 -11.12 0.47
CA GLN A 165 9.86 -12.22 1.30
C GLN A 165 9.27 -12.26 2.71
N ALA A 166 8.78 -11.13 3.21
CA ALA A 166 8.14 -11.06 4.51
C ALA A 166 6.68 -11.53 4.50
N ALA A 167 6.01 -11.53 3.34
CA ALA A 167 4.61 -11.92 3.21
C ALA A 167 4.40 -13.45 3.24
N ASP A 168 3.17 -13.90 3.49
CA ASP A 168 2.82 -15.32 3.36
C ASP A 168 2.82 -15.81 1.90
N CYS A 169 2.63 -14.86 0.97
CA CYS A 169 2.67 -15.10 -0.47
C CYS A 169 3.28 -13.87 -1.15
N GLY A 170 4.47 -14.04 -1.71
CA GLY A 170 5.18 -13.05 -2.49
C GLY A 170 4.87 -13.16 -3.98
N ILE A 171 4.52 -12.04 -4.62
CA ILE A 171 4.27 -11.96 -6.07
C ILE A 171 5.21 -10.92 -6.68
N GLY A 172 6.06 -11.35 -7.60
CA GLY A 172 6.94 -10.47 -8.36
C GLY A 172 6.33 -10.14 -9.72
N ILE A 173 6.30 -8.86 -10.08
CA ILE A 173 5.96 -8.41 -11.42
C ILE A 173 7.26 -8.27 -12.21
N GLU A 174 7.32 -8.86 -13.41
CA GLU A 174 8.50 -8.76 -14.27
C GLU A 174 8.69 -7.32 -14.74
N GLY A 175 9.66 -6.63 -14.13
CA GLY A 175 10.05 -5.27 -14.49
C GLY A 175 10.87 -5.23 -15.80
N LYS A 176 10.83 -4.08 -16.47
CA LYS A 176 11.69 -3.82 -17.66
C LYS A 176 13.16 -3.64 -17.29
N GLU A 177 13.43 -3.13 -16.09
CA GLU A 177 14.77 -2.75 -15.63
C GLU A 177 15.48 -3.85 -14.83
N GLY A 178 14.77 -4.91 -14.43
CA GLY A 178 15.34 -6.03 -13.70
C GLY A 178 14.30 -7.03 -13.21
N LYS A 179 14.76 -8.25 -12.86
CA LYS A 179 13.90 -9.36 -12.39
C LYS A 179 14.08 -9.67 -10.90
N GLN A 180 14.60 -8.73 -10.12
CA GLN A 180 14.94 -8.94 -8.70
C GLN A 180 13.70 -9.38 -7.88
N ALA A 181 12.57 -8.67 -8.03
CA ALA A 181 11.32 -9.02 -7.35
C ALA A 181 10.79 -10.39 -7.81
N SER A 182 10.74 -10.65 -9.11
CA SER A 182 10.31 -11.94 -9.69
C SER A 182 11.14 -13.13 -9.24
N LEU A 183 12.46 -12.95 -9.09
CA LEU A 183 13.36 -14.01 -8.64
C LEU A 183 13.23 -14.29 -7.14
N ALA A 184 12.81 -13.31 -6.36
CA ALA A 184 12.63 -13.44 -4.91
C ALA A 184 11.21 -13.87 -4.49
N ALA A 185 10.25 -13.91 -5.42
CA ALA A 185 8.84 -14.16 -5.17
C ALA A 185 8.44 -15.64 -5.34
N ASP A 186 7.34 -16.04 -4.70
CA ASP A 186 6.74 -17.36 -4.88
C ASP A 186 6.09 -17.51 -6.27
N PHE A 187 5.51 -16.43 -6.77
CA PHE A 187 4.92 -16.35 -8.10
C PHE A 187 5.50 -15.17 -8.89
N SER A 188 5.81 -15.40 -10.17
CA SER A 188 6.16 -14.35 -11.12
C SER A 188 5.02 -14.13 -12.11
N ILE A 189 4.66 -12.87 -12.34
CA ILE A 189 3.65 -12.45 -13.34
C ILE A 189 4.19 -11.29 -14.17
N THR A 190 3.66 -11.10 -15.37
CA THR A 190 4.14 -10.03 -16.27
C THR A 190 3.45 -8.68 -16.06
N GLN A 191 2.24 -8.66 -15.50
CA GLN A 191 1.42 -7.45 -15.34
C GLN A 191 0.51 -7.58 -14.12
N PHE A 192 0.20 -6.45 -13.47
CA PHE A 192 -0.63 -6.40 -12.27
C PHE A 192 -2.00 -7.07 -12.46
N LYS A 193 -2.62 -6.94 -13.64
CA LYS A 193 -3.94 -7.52 -13.93
C LYS A 193 -4.03 -9.04 -13.76
N HIS A 194 -2.91 -9.75 -13.87
CA HIS A 194 -2.89 -11.20 -13.73
C HIS A 194 -3.11 -11.68 -12.28
N ILE A 195 -2.97 -10.77 -11.30
CA ILE A 195 -3.23 -11.04 -9.88
C ILE A 195 -4.68 -11.45 -9.65
N GLY A 196 -5.63 -10.80 -10.33
CA GLY A 196 -7.05 -11.14 -10.20
C GLY A 196 -7.30 -12.62 -10.50
N ARG A 197 -6.77 -13.11 -11.63
CA ARG A 197 -6.88 -14.54 -12.00
C ARG A 197 -6.10 -15.44 -11.04
N LEU A 198 -4.87 -15.05 -10.69
CA LEU A 198 -4.01 -15.84 -9.79
C LEU A 198 -4.69 -16.07 -8.43
N LEU A 199 -5.19 -15.03 -7.79
CA LEU A 199 -5.78 -15.16 -6.45
C LEU A 199 -7.21 -15.72 -6.49
N VAL A 200 -8.09 -15.15 -7.33
CA VAL A 200 -9.52 -15.45 -7.29
C VAL A 200 -9.84 -16.81 -7.93
N VAL A 201 -9.12 -17.21 -8.97
CA VAL A 201 -9.32 -18.50 -9.63
C VAL A 201 -8.37 -19.55 -9.06
N HIS A 202 -7.07 -19.34 -9.20
CA HIS A 202 -6.08 -20.38 -8.84
C HIS A 202 -5.95 -20.52 -7.32
N GLY A 203 -5.85 -19.41 -6.57
CA GLY A 203 -5.79 -19.42 -5.10
C GLY A 203 -7.00 -20.09 -4.47
N ARG A 204 -8.22 -19.68 -4.85
CA ARG A 204 -9.47 -20.28 -4.36
C ARG A 204 -9.58 -21.77 -4.64
N ASN A 205 -9.25 -22.19 -5.87
CA ASN A 205 -9.34 -23.59 -6.27
C ASN A 205 -8.29 -24.45 -5.55
N SER A 206 -7.06 -23.93 -5.42
CA SER A 206 -5.99 -24.60 -4.68
C SER A 206 -6.40 -24.81 -3.21
N TYR A 207 -6.90 -23.76 -2.55
CA TYR A 207 -7.38 -23.86 -1.17
C TYR A 207 -8.46 -24.93 -0.98
N LYS A 208 -9.52 -24.90 -1.81
CA LYS A 208 -10.63 -25.87 -1.73
C LYS A 208 -10.17 -27.31 -1.94
N ARG A 209 -9.31 -27.54 -2.94
CA ARG A 209 -8.80 -28.88 -3.28
C ARG A 209 -7.90 -29.42 -2.17
N SER A 210 -6.99 -28.61 -1.66
CA SER A 210 -6.11 -29.00 -0.55
C SER A 210 -6.89 -29.29 0.73
N ALA A 211 -7.92 -28.50 1.04
CA ALA A 211 -8.81 -28.77 2.18
C ALA A 211 -9.57 -30.10 2.02
N ALA A 212 -10.17 -30.33 0.84
CA ALA A 212 -10.90 -31.57 0.56
C ALA A 212 -10.00 -32.80 0.61
N LEU A 213 -8.78 -32.71 0.07
CA LEU A 213 -7.79 -33.78 0.14
C LEU A 213 -7.35 -34.03 1.59
N GLY A 214 -7.08 -32.97 2.36
CA GLY A 214 -6.72 -33.09 3.78
C GLY A 214 -7.80 -33.79 4.59
N GLN A 215 -9.07 -33.43 4.39
CA GLN A 215 -10.20 -34.11 5.03
C GLN A 215 -10.31 -35.57 4.61
N PHE A 216 -10.14 -35.86 3.31
CA PHE A 216 -10.17 -37.23 2.81
C PHE A 216 -9.10 -38.11 3.46
N VAL A 217 -7.88 -37.60 3.60
CA VAL A 217 -6.77 -38.31 4.26
C VAL A 217 -7.09 -38.57 5.74
N MET A 218 -7.55 -37.56 6.48
CA MET A 218 -7.88 -37.71 7.90
C MET A 218 -9.07 -38.64 8.18
N HIS A 219 -9.99 -38.78 7.23
CA HIS A 219 -11.14 -39.69 7.38
C HIS A 219 -10.84 -41.13 6.97
N ARG A 220 -9.79 -41.38 6.19
CA ARG A 220 -9.45 -42.72 5.68
C ARG A 220 -8.16 -43.32 6.25
N GLY A 221 -7.28 -42.51 6.83
CA GLY A 221 -6.12 -42.98 7.62
C GLY A 221 -6.50 -43.11 9.08
#